data_AF-A0A6G3RAB6-F1
#
_entry.id   AF-A0A6G3RAB6-F1
#
_cell.length_a   1.000
_cell.length_b   1.000
_cell.length_c   1.000
_cell.angle_alpha   90.00
_cell.angle_beta   90.00
_cell.angle_gamma   90.00
#
_symmetry.space_group_name_H-M   'P 1'
#
loop_
_entity.id
_entity.type
_entity.pdbx_description
1 polymer ?
#
loop_
_entity_poly.entity_id
_entity_poly.type
_entity_poly.pdbx_seq_one_letter_code
_entity_poly.pdbx_strand_id
1 'polypeptide(L)' 'MTMANAVQDYARTLTLRSPDHYRVGPFTVRHNPGWELKYANYAIPDREAEPTADEVAALVEAFRRRERLP' A
#
# COMPACT_ATOMS: atom_id res chain seq x y z
N MET A 1 18.81 -2.28 12.23
CA MET A 1 17.73 -1.67 11.44
C MET A 1 18.36 -1.01 10.22
N THR A 2 18.02 -1.46 9.02
CA THR A 2 18.54 -0.83 7.79
C THR A 2 17.82 0.49 7.54
N MET A 3 18.44 1.39 6.78
CA MET A 3 17.80 2.64 6.38
C MET A 3 16.53 2.37 5.54
N ALA A 4 16.55 1.34 4.69
CA ALA A 4 15.39 0.94 3.90
C ALA A 4 14.17 0.57 4.76
N ASN A 5 14.38 -0.22 5.81
CA ASN A 5 13.29 -0.59 6.73
C ASN A 5 12.74 0.64 7.47
N ALA A 6 13.62 1.56 7.89
CA ALA A 6 13.21 2.80 8.55
C ALA A 6 12.32 3.69 7.67
N VAL A 7 12.66 3.81 6.38
CA VAL A 7 11.88 4.58 5.40
C VAL A 7 10.50 3.96 5.20
N GLN A 8 10.42 2.63 5.03
CA GLN A 8 9.14 1.94 4.86
C GLN A 8 8.26 2.04 6.12
N ASP A 9 8.85 1.89 7.31
CA ASP A 9 8.12 2.02 8.57
C ASP A 9 7.55 3.43 8.77
N TYR A 10 8.34 4.45 8.44
CA TYR A 10 7.89 5.84 8.46
C TYR A 10 6.73 6.07 7.48
N ALA A 11 6.87 5.63 6.23
CA ALA A 11 5.82 5.74 5.21
C ALA A 11 4.54 5.02 5.62
N ARG A 12 4.64 3.82 6.21
CA ARG A 12 3.49 3.05 6.70
C ARG A 12 2.80 3.76 7.86
N THR A 13 3.57 4.30 8.80
CA THR A 13 3.06 5.09 9.94
C THR A 13 2.26 6.30 9.47
N LEU A 14 2.76 7.04 8.46
CA LEU A 14 2.01 8.16 7.89
C LEU A 14 0.73 7.72 7.18
N THR A 15 0.80 6.60 6.45
CA THR A 15 -0.36 6.08 5.72
C THR A 15 -1.49 5.66 6.65
N LEU A 16 -1.17 5.03 7.79
CA LEU A 16 -2.15 4.66 8.83
C LEU A 16 -2.90 5.86 9.41
N ARG A 17 -2.41 7.09 9.21
CA ARG A 17 -3.09 8.33 9.63
C ARG A 17 -3.99 8.92 8.56
N SER A 18 -3.97 8.38 7.33
CA SER A 18 -4.86 8.83 6.27
C SER A 18 -6.24 8.15 6.40
N PRO A 19 -7.36 8.86 6.22
CA PRO A 19 -8.68 8.31 6.51
C PRO A 19 -9.08 7.15 5.59
N ASP A 20 -8.64 7.17 4.34
CA ASP A 20 -9.01 6.19 3.33
C ASP A 20 -8.02 5.03 3.20
N HIS A 21 -7.05 4.90 4.11
CA HIS A 21 -6.14 3.76 4.07
C HIS A 21 -6.89 2.44 4.25
N TYR A 22 -6.38 1.37 3.64
CA TYR A 22 -6.93 0.04 3.83
C TYR A 22 -5.85 -1.03 3.77
N ARG A 23 -6.22 -2.26 4.09
CA ARG A 23 -5.34 -3.42 4.11
C ARG A 23 -5.67 -4.38 2.98
N VAL A 24 -4.64 -4.96 2.37
CA VAL A 24 -4.76 -6.12 1.48
C VAL A 24 -3.61 -7.05 1.83
N GLY A 25 -3.90 -8.21 2.43
CA GLY A 25 -2.86 -9.12 2.91
C GLY A 25 -1.77 -8.39 3.73
N PRO A 26 -0.49 -8.52 3.35
CA PRO A 26 0.64 -7.91 4.06
C PRO A 26 0.87 -6.43 3.66
N PHE A 27 -0.07 -5.77 2.99
CA PHE A 27 0.10 -4.39 2.52
C PHE A 27 -0.81 -3.40 3.24
N THR A 28 -0.25 -2.27 3.67
CA THR A 28 -1.01 -1.05 3.95
C THR A 28 -1.10 -0.23 2.67
N VAL A 29 -2.32 0.03 2.19
CA VAL A 29 -2.57 0.86 1.02
C VAL A 29 -2.91 2.27 1.45
N ARG A 30 -2.18 3.24 0.91
CA ARG A 30 -2.61 4.64 0.88
C ARG A 30 -3.54 4.81 -0.31
N HIS A 31 -4.77 5.24 -0.05
CA HIS A 31 -5.73 5.54 -1.09
C HIS A 31 -6.20 6.98 -0.92
N ASN A 32 -6.30 7.68 -2.03
CA ASN A 32 -6.87 9.02 -2.09
C ASN A 32 -7.94 9.03 -3.18
N PRO A 33 -9.24 8.93 -2.82
CA PRO A 33 -10.30 8.79 -3.79
C PRO A 33 -10.43 10.01 -4.71
N GLY A 34 -10.06 11.20 -4.23
CA GLY A 34 -10.14 12.44 -5.02
C GLY A 34 -9.00 12.63 -6.02
N TRP A 35 -7.92 11.84 -5.93
CA TRP A 35 -6.72 12.02 -6.75
C TRP A 35 -6.47 10.78 -7.61
N GLU A 36 -6.69 10.91 -8.92
CA GLU A 36 -6.46 9.84 -9.90
C GLU A 36 -4.98 9.62 -10.23
N LEU A 37 -4.09 10.48 -9.74
CA LEU A 37 -2.65 10.35 -9.91
C LEU A 37 -2.17 9.01 -9.34
N LYS A 38 -1.53 8.18 -10.17
CA LYS A 38 -0.99 6.87 -9.75
C LYS A 38 -0.07 6.97 -8.53
N TYR A 39 0.73 8.03 -8.42
CA TYR A 39 1.65 8.24 -7.29
C TYR A 39 0.95 8.60 -5.97
N ALA A 40 -0.34 8.96 -6.01
CA ALA A 40 -1.12 9.25 -4.82
C ALA A 40 -1.71 7.98 -4.17
N ASN A 41 -1.73 6.87 -4.90
CA ASN A 41 -2.35 5.61 -4.48
C ASN A 41 -1.29 4.51 -4.56
N TYR A 42 -0.82 4.01 -3.43
CA TYR A 42 0.28 3.04 -3.40
C TYR A 42 0.22 2.15 -2.17
N ALA A 43 0.85 0.99 -2.28
CA ALA A 43 0.93 -0.01 -1.22
C ALA A 43 2.30 -0.02 -0.57
N ILE A 44 2.33 -0.24 0.74
CA ILE A 44 3.55 -0.40 1.53
C ILE A 44 3.47 -1.78 2.19
N PRO A 45 4.44 -2.69 1.95
CA PRO A 45 4.46 -3.98 2.61
C PRO A 45 4.69 -3.81 4.12
N ASP A 46 4.24 -4.79 4.90
CA ASP A 46 4.62 -4.92 6.29
C ASP A 46 6.12 -5.16 6.42
N ARG A 47 6.64 -4.90 7.62
CA ARG A 47 8.05 -5.13 7.89
C ARG A 47 8.37 -6.60 7.65
N GLU A 48 9.41 -6.86 6.86
CA GLU A 48 9.91 -8.21 6.55
C GLU A 48 8.90 -9.10 5.82
N ALA A 49 7.83 -8.52 5.26
CA ALA A 49 6.91 -9.29 4.42
C ALA A 49 7.64 -9.80 3.17
N GLU A 50 7.43 -11.07 2.86
CA GLU A 50 7.78 -11.70 1.60
C GLU A 50 6.47 -12.11 0.91
N PRO A 51 5.79 -11.19 0.18
CA PRO A 51 4.47 -11.46 -0.36
C PRO A 51 4.49 -12.57 -1.40
N THR A 52 3.52 -13.45 -1.31
CA THR A 52 3.25 -14.48 -2.31
C THR A 52 2.68 -13.87 -3.60
N ALA A 53 2.74 -14.63 -4.70
CA ALA A 53 2.13 -14.23 -5.96
C ALA A 53 0.61 -13.94 -5.81
N ASP A 54 -0.08 -14.74 -4.99
CA ASP A 54 -1.52 -14.58 -4.75
C ASP A 54 -1.83 -13.30 -3.96
N GLU A 55 -0.99 -12.94 -2.98
CA GLU A 55 -1.15 -11.68 -2.24
C GLU A 55 -0.89 -10.45 -3.12
N VAL A 56 0.08 -10.54 -4.03
CA VAL A 56 0.31 -9.49 -5.04
C VAL A 56 -0.87 -9.41 -6.01
N ALA A 57 -1.41 -10.54 -6.46
CA ALA A 57 -2.59 -10.56 -7.33
C ALA A 57 -3.82 -9.96 -6.63
N ALA A 58 -4.04 -10.29 -5.36
CA ALA A 58 -5.11 -9.71 -4.55
C ALA A 58 -4.96 -8.18 -4.40
N LEU A 59 -3.73 -7.69 -4.24
CA LEU A 59 -3.43 -6.26 -4.22
C LEU A 59 -3.80 -5.59 -5.54
N VAL A 60 -3.36 -6.15 -6.68
CA VAL A 60 -3.68 -5.62 -8.01
C VAL A 60 -5.20 -5.55 -8.23
N GLU A 61 -5.93 -6.60 -7.84
CA GLU A 61 -7.40 -6.62 -7.94
C GLU A 61 -8.07 -5.59 -7.03
N ALA A 62 -7.49 -5.26 -5.88
CA ALA A 62 -8.00 -4.22 -5.00
C ALA A 62 -7.87 -2.81 -5.61
N PHE A 63 -6.77 -2.54 -6.32
CA PHE A 63 -6.56 -1.31 -7.08
C PHE A 63 -7.50 -1.22 -8.29
N ARG A 64 -7.61 -2.31 -9.08
CA ARG A 64 -8.52 -2.39 -10.23
C ARG A 64 -9.97 -2.09 -9.86
N ARG A 65 -10.47 -2.70 -8.77
CA ARG A 65 -11.84 -2.46 -8.25
C ARG A 65 -12.13 -1.01 -7.85
N ARG A 66 -11.09 -0.19 -7.67
CA ARG A 66 -11.20 1.23 -7.32
C ARG A 66 -10.88 2.14 -8.49
N GLU A 67 -10.75 1.58 -9.69
CA GLU A 67 -10.34 2.30 -10.90
C GLU A 67 -9.00 3.04 -10.67
N ARG A 68 -8.09 2.39 -9.96
CA ARG A 68 -6.73 2.89 -9.73
C ARG A 68 -5.73 2.01 -10.44
N LEU A 69 -4.72 2.65 -11.02
CA LEU A 69 -3.58 1.96 -11.60
C LEU A 69 -2.63 1.57 -10.45
N PRO A 70 -2.19 0.31 -10.38
CA PRO A 70 -1.09 -0.08 -9.50
C PRO A 70 0.23 0.58 -9.93
#